data_AF-A0A661S846-F1
#
_entry.id   AF-A0A661S846-F1
#
_cell.length_a   1.000
_cell.length_b   1.000
_cell.length_c   1.000
_cell.angle_alpha   90.00
_cell.angle_beta   90.00
_cell.angle_gamma   90.00
#
_symmetry.space_group_name_H-M   'P 1'
#
loop_
_entity.id
_entity.type
_entity.pdbx_description
1 polymer ?
#
loop_
_entity_poly.entity_id
_entity_poly.type
_entity_poly.pdbx_seq_one_letter_code
_entity_poly.pdbx_strand_id
1 'polypeptide(L)'
;GIHLNGDGTPLITGCTVRRNNRGIEVYNFYGTPQPVVSRCSFYGNTEYNYYVYSYGSWNTTTLNARNNYWGVINPQIINQRIYDYIDDGSMAVVDYSSFLDSDMNVVDVSTLLESQEEIPDVDLADLIAALQISVSLTPSHIPQIDPDEDGKVGLPEAIYVAQVLAGLRFLPPMREYFLSGVIFEDTTLDLEGSPYTVTKNVRILPGVTLTIEPGVKIEFEGNYSLWVDGRIDANGTEATPITFTSARSNPSPGNWQGIYFGEGATGNISYSVIEYANRGIECYSASPTIRDNTIQNTYRSGVYLTNSSASVENNTIQSNGWGMALHNSSPPVIGNTIRDNDNGILIEDDSYPTITDNSIHDNSDGDTRYDIKVGDYGDGDTVIINASNNWWGATALNVIEPNIYDYLDSTKSGRLHYDPILDGPGGNPIKAVVIIQEVSASPVFITPANDDETSIFYKLDEAANVTIEIYKQ
;
A
#
# COMPACT_ATOMS: atom_id res chain seq x y z
N GLY A 1 -29.63 -1.04 -32.27
CA GLY A 1 -29.38 0.30 -32.83
C GLY A 1 -28.37 0.13 -33.93
N ILE A 2 -27.11 -0.05 -33.55
CA ILE A 2 -26.02 -0.41 -34.47
C ILE A 2 -25.87 -1.94 -34.45
N HIS A 3 -25.75 -2.56 -35.62
CA HIS A 3 -25.55 -4.01 -35.76
C HIS A 3 -24.30 -4.24 -36.63
N LEU A 4 -23.36 -5.01 -36.11
CA LEU A 4 -22.08 -5.31 -36.76
C LEU A 4 -21.97 -6.82 -37.02
N ASN A 5 -21.62 -7.17 -38.26
CA ASN A 5 -21.35 -8.53 -38.70
C ASN A 5 -20.30 -8.52 -39.83
N GLY A 6 -19.50 -9.58 -39.92
CA GLY A 6 -18.40 -9.72 -40.88
C GLY A 6 -17.04 -9.26 -40.32
N ASP A 7 -16.01 -9.34 -41.17
CA ASP A 7 -14.65 -8.96 -40.80
C ASP A 7 -14.42 -7.45 -40.94
N GLY A 8 -14.18 -6.76 -39.83
CA GLY A 8 -13.87 -5.32 -39.86
C GLY A 8 -13.72 -4.68 -38.47
N THR A 9 -13.00 -3.56 -38.42
CA THR A 9 -12.69 -2.78 -37.21
C THR A 9 -13.25 -1.36 -37.28
N PRO A 10 -14.59 -1.17 -37.40
CA PRO A 10 -15.15 0.17 -37.58
C PRO A 10 -14.94 1.04 -36.34
N LEU A 11 -14.57 2.31 -36.55
CA LEU A 11 -14.62 3.36 -35.53
C LEU A 11 -16.05 3.90 -35.43
N ILE A 12 -16.67 3.74 -34.27
CA ILE A 12 -18.00 4.27 -33.95
C ILE A 12 -17.81 5.39 -32.93
N THR A 13 -18.08 6.63 -33.34
CA THR A 13 -17.87 7.81 -32.49
C THR A 13 -18.89 8.92 -32.70
N GLY A 14 -19.09 9.77 -31.69
CA GLY A 14 -19.98 10.93 -31.77
C GLY A 14 -21.47 10.61 -31.89
N CYS A 15 -21.89 9.41 -31.49
CA CYS A 15 -23.25 8.92 -31.71
C CYS A 15 -24.06 8.88 -30.41
N THR A 16 -25.38 9.14 -30.47
CA THR A 16 -26.32 8.87 -29.36
C THR A 16 -27.28 7.75 -29.77
N VAL A 17 -27.18 6.58 -29.13
CA VAL A 17 -27.95 5.38 -29.43
C VAL A 17 -28.86 5.03 -28.25
N ARG A 18 -30.13 5.40 -28.38
CA ARG A 18 -31.13 5.27 -27.31
C ARG A 18 -32.48 4.77 -27.79
N ARG A 19 -33.27 4.18 -26.89
CA ARG A 19 -34.63 3.68 -27.14
C ARG A 19 -34.70 2.58 -28.21
N ASN A 20 -33.71 1.70 -28.24
CA ASN A 20 -33.71 0.48 -29.05
C ASN A 20 -33.88 -0.76 -28.16
N ASN A 21 -34.08 -1.94 -28.75
CA ASN A 21 -33.98 -3.18 -27.98
C ASN A 21 -32.55 -3.40 -27.46
N ARG A 22 -31.58 -3.43 -28.38
CA ARG A 22 -30.14 -3.42 -28.09
C ARG A 22 -29.51 -2.14 -28.63
N GLY A 23 -28.56 -1.55 -27.91
CA GLY A 23 -27.84 -0.34 -28.33
C GLY A 23 -26.93 -0.66 -29.52
N ILE A 24 -25.79 -1.30 -29.23
CA ILE A 24 -24.92 -1.95 -30.21
C ILE A 24 -24.99 -3.46 -30.06
N GLU A 25 -25.06 -4.16 -31.19
CA GLU A 25 -25.02 -5.62 -31.27
C GLU A 25 -23.86 -6.03 -32.17
N VAL A 26 -22.98 -6.87 -31.63
CA VAL A 26 -21.77 -7.33 -32.30
C VAL A 26 -21.85 -8.84 -32.47
N TYR A 27 -21.90 -9.29 -33.72
CA TYR A 27 -22.26 -10.64 -34.08
C TYR A 27 -21.23 -11.30 -35.00
N ASN A 28 -20.76 -12.50 -34.62
CA ASN A 28 -19.82 -13.30 -35.40
C ASN A 28 -20.53 -14.50 -36.05
N PHE A 29 -21.08 -14.29 -37.26
CA PHE A 29 -21.64 -15.37 -38.08
C PHE A 29 -20.91 -15.51 -39.43
N TYR A 30 -20.32 -14.43 -39.92
CA TYR A 30 -19.58 -14.38 -41.19
C TYR A 30 -18.19 -13.73 -41.04
N GLY A 31 -17.67 -13.59 -39.81
CA GLY A 31 -16.39 -12.94 -39.53
C GLY A 31 -16.27 -12.45 -38.09
N THR A 32 -15.11 -11.89 -37.72
CA THR A 32 -14.79 -11.42 -36.36
C THR A 32 -14.76 -9.88 -36.28
N PRO A 33 -15.91 -9.20 -36.07
CA PRO A 33 -15.91 -7.75 -35.95
C PRO A 33 -15.10 -7.32 -34.72
N GLN A 34 -14.34 -6.23 -34.84
CA GLN A 34 -13.56 -5.65 -33.76
C GLN A 34 -13.76 -4.12 -33.73
N PRO A 35 -14.99 -3.64 -33.47
CA PRO A 35 -15.26 -2.21 -33.41
C PRO A 35 -14.44 -1.51 -32.33
N VAL A 36 -14.09 -0.27 -32.61
CA VAL A 36 -13.66 0.71 -31.60
C VAL A 36 -14.83 1.65 -31.37
N VAL A 37 -15.46 1.54 -30.21
CA VAL A 37 -16.60 2.39 -29.84
C VAL A 37 -16.13 3.39 -28.81
N SER A 38 -16.17 4.68 -29.14
CA SER A 38 -15.73 5.74 -28.21
C SER A 38 -16.49 7.03 -28.45
N ARG A 39 -16.61 7.88 -27.42
CA ARG A 39 -17.31 9.17 -27.48
C ARG A 39 -18.76 9.04 -27.99
N CYS A 40 -19.46 8.00 -27.57
CA CYS A 40 -20.88 7.78 -27.87
C CYS A 40 -21.71 7.72 -26.59
N SER A 41 -23.03 7.85 -26.72
CA SER A 41 -24.00 7.77 -25.61
C SER A 41 -24.99 6.64 -25.84
N PHE A 42 -24.99 5.60 -25.00
CA PHE A 42 -25.88 4.44 -25.05
C PHE A 42 -26.78 4.39 -23.83
N TYR A 43 -28.07 4.68 -23.97
CA TYR A 43 -29.00 4.67 -22.82
C TYR A 43 -30.45 4.46 -23.21
N GLY A 44 -31.28 4.06 -22.24
CA GLY A 44 -32.71 3.84 -22.47
C GLY A 44 -33.00 2.74 -23.51
N ASN A 45 -32.05 1.85 -23.77
CA ASN A 45 -32.26 0.63 -24.54
C ASN A 45 -32.91 -0.43 -23.61
N THR A 46 -33.82 -1.26 -24.13
CA THR A 46 -34.68 -2.08 -23.28
C THR A 46 -34.04 -3.38 -22.81
N GLU A 47 -33.10 -3.94 -23.58
CA GLU A 47 -32.37 -5.18 -23.24
C GLU A 47 -30.94 -4.84 -22.80
N TYR A 48 -30.07 -4.50 -23.75
CA TYR A 48 -28.65 -4.17 -23.49
C TYR A 48 -28.23 -2.90 -24.22
N ASN A 49 -27.27 -2.18 -23.66
CA ASN A 49 -26.56 -1.10 -24.33
C ASN A 49 -25.48 -1.64 -25.27
N TYR A 50 -24.80 -2.71 -24.87
CA TYR A 50 -23.82 -3.44 -25.70
C TYR A 50 -24.10 -4.94 -25.62
N TYR A 51 -24.22 -5.62 -26.76
CA TYR A 51 -24.55 -7.03 -26.81
C TYR A 51 -23.60 -7.78 -27.73
N VAL A 52 -22.88 -8.76 -27.19
CA VAL A 52 -21.97 -9.65 -27.93
C VAL A 52 -22.65 -10.99 -28.16
N TYR A 53 -22.55 -11.53 -29.37
CA TYR A 53 -23.14 -12.83 -29.68
C TYR A 53 -22.33 -13.66 -30.67
N SER A 54 -22.30 -14.98 -30.43
CA SER A 54 -21.65 -15.99 -31.28
C SER A 54 -20.14 -15.79 -31.50
N TYR A 55 -19.40 -15.29 -30.50
CA TYR A 55 -17.95 -15.09 -30.63
C TYR A 55 -17.11 -16.37 -30.53
N GLY A 56 -17.69 -17.47 -30.02
CA GLY A 56 -17.02 -18.77 -29.90
C GLY A 56 -15.94 -18.78 -28.82
N SER A 57 -15.64 -19.96 -28.26
CA SER A 57 -14.67 -20.15 -27.18
C SER A 57 -13.20 -19.94 -27.61
N TRP A 58 -12.88 -18.74 -28.09
CA TRP A 58 -11.52 -18.28 -28.32
C TRP A 58 -11.15 -17.34 -27.18
N ASN A 59 -10.31 -17.85 -26.30
CA ASN A 59 -9.69 -17.12 -25.22
C ASN A 59 -9.17 -15.73 -25.66
N THR A 60 -9.79 -14.67 -25.11
CA THR A 60 -9.31 -13.28 -24.96
C THR A 60 -9.50 -12.26 -26.09
N THR A 61 -10.55 -12.35 -26.93
CA THR A 61 -10.91 -11.18 -27.75
C THR A 61 -11.52 -10.07 -26.87
N THR A 62 -10.93 -8.88 -26.92
CA THR A 62 -11.42 -7.68 -26.21
C THR A 62 -11.94 -6.65 -27.21
N LEU A 63 -13.18 -6.20 -27.03
CA LEU A 63 -13.81 -5.16 -27.83
C LEU A 63 -13.67 -3.82 -27.11
N ASN A 64 -13.09 -2.82 -27.77
CA ASN A 64 -12.88 -1.51 -27.17
C ASN A 64 -14.19 -0.72 -27.15
N ALA A 65 -14.71 -0.46 -25.95
CA ALA A 65 -15.89 0.37 -25.71
C ALA A 65 -15.59 1.48 -24.68
N ARG A 66 -14.34 1.94 -24.62
CA ARG A 66 -13.90 2.99 -23.68
C ARG A 66 -14.43 4.37 -24.10
N ASN A 67 -14.53 5.28 -23.13
CA ASN A 67 -14.90 6.69 -23.31
C ASN A 67 -16.32 6.91 -23.88
N ASN A 68 -17.30 6.07 -23.50
CA ASN A 68 -18.71 6.24 -23.86
C ASN A 68 -19.58 6.57 -22.63
N TYR A 69 -20.68 7.28 -22.81
CA TYR A 69 -21.70 7.47 -21.77
C TYR A 69 -22.72 6.32 -21.84
N TRP A 70 -23.04 5.69 -20.71
CA TRP A 70 -23.93 4.52 -20.67
C TRP A 70 -25.33 4.81 -20.08
N GLY A 71 -25.65 6.10 -19.91
CA GLY A 71 -26.91 6.56 -19.30
C GLY A 71 -26.89 6.62 -17.78
N VAL A 72 -25.86 6.05 -17.17
CA VAL A 72 -25.58 6.00 -15.74
C VAL A 72 -24.06 5.91 -15.57
N ILE A 73 -23.58 6.23 -14.36
CA ILE A 73 -22.15 6.17 -14.02
C ILE A 73 -21.81 5.02 -13.06
N ASN A 74 -22.80 4.28 -12.59
CA ASN A 74 -22.59 3.14 -11.69
C ASN A 74 -22.11 1.92 -12.50
N PRO A 75 -20.87 1.41 -12.29
CA PRO A 75 -20.32 0.31 -13.08
C PRO A 75 -21.13 -0.97 -13.00
N GLN A 76 -21.77 -1.26 -11.87
CA GLN A 76 -22.62 -2.45 -11.71
C GLN A 76 -23.86 -2.35 -12.62
N ILE A 77 -24.45 -1.15 -12.71
CA ILE A 77 -25.60 -0.91 -13.60
C ILE A 77 -25.15 -0.90 -15.06
N ILE A 78 -23.95 -0.36 -15.37
CA ILE A 78 -23.38 -0.41 -16.72
C ILE A 78 -23.15 -1.86 -17.15
N ASN A 79 -22.52 -2.67 -16.28
CA ASN A 79 -22.25 -4.08 -16.53
C ASN A 79 -23.54 -4.87 -16.76
N GLN A 80 -24.59 -4.62 -15.99
CA GLN A 80 -25.92 -5.24 -16.22
C GLN A 80 -26.54 -4.89 -17.58
N ARG A 81 -26.03 -3.85 -18.25
CA ARG A 81 -26.45 -3.42 -19.59
C ARG A 81 -25.46 -3.78 -20.67
N ILE A 82 -24.44 -4.58 -20.37
CA ILE A 82 -23.47 -5.10 -21.34
C ILE A 82 -23.56 -6.62 -21.26
N TYR A 83 -23.88 -7.28 -22.37
CA TYR A 83 -23.86 -8.74 -22.45
C TYR A 83 -22.55 -9.18 -23.11
N ASP A 84 -21.64 -9.74 -22.32
CA ASP A 84 -20.29 -10.11 -22.75
C ASP A 84 -19.79 -11.42 -22.12
N TYR A 85 -18.47 -11.62 -22.06
CA TYR A 85 -17.84 -12.79 -21.44
C TYR A 85 -18.31 -13.07 -20.00
N ILE A 86 -18.66 -12.03 -19.23
CA ILE A 86 -19.12 -12.18 -17.85
C ILE A 86 -20.48 -12.88 -17.80
N ASP A 87 -21.36 -12.60 -18.76
CA ASP A 87 -22.68 -13.22 -18.86
C ASP A 87 -22.60 -14.62 -19.46
N ASP A 88 -21.74 -14.81 -20.46
CA ASP A 88 -21.51 -16.09 -21.13
C ASP A 88 -20.03 -16.22 -21.55
N GLY A 89 -19.32 -17.18 -20.94
CA GLY A 89 -17.89 -17.41 -21.17
C GLY A 89 -17.49 -17.81 -22.59
N SER A 90 -18.44 -17.90 -23.53
CA SER A 90 -18.21 -18.05 -24.97
C SER A 90 -18.28 -16.73 -25.76
N MET A 91 -18.43 -15.59 -25.08
CA MET A 91 -18.44 -14.24 -25.66
C MET A 91 -17.08 -13.53 -25.56
N ALA A 92 -16.89 -12.46 -26.34
CA ALA A 92 -15.75 -11.55 -26.18
C ALA A 92 -15.92 -10.65 -24.94
N VAL A 93 -14.82 -10.14 -24.40
CA VAL A 93 -14.83 -9.15 -23.30
C VAL A 93 -15.14 -7.77 -23.89
N VAL A 94 -16.04 -7.02 -23.28
CA VAL A 94 -16.26 -5.61 -23.64
C VAL A 94 -15.49 -4.74 -22.66
N ASP A 95 -14.48 -4.03 -23.15
CA ASP A 95 -13.71 -3.12 -22.33
C ASP A 95 -14.38 -1.74 -22.27
N TYR A 96 -15.09 -1.52 -21.16
CA TYR A 96 -15.70 -0.25 -20.79
C TYR A 96 -14.96 0.42 -19.62
N SER A 97 -13.71 0.04 -19.33
CA SER A 97 -12.94 0.49 -18.14
C SER A 97 -12.83 2.01 -17.97
N SER A 98 -12.96 2.77 -19.06
CA SER A 98 -13.19 4.22 -19.05
C SER A 98 -14.56 4.53 -19.66
N PHE A 99 -15.36 5.38 -19.02
CA PHE A 99 -16.67 5.83 -19.52
C PHE A 99 -16.94 7.30 -19.17
N LEU A 100 -17.82 7.95 -19.93
CA LEU A 100 -18.22 9.34 -19.71
C LEU A 100 -19.27 9.42 -18.59
N ASP A 101 -19.28 10.54 -17.88
CA ASP A 101 -20.22 10.81 -16.78
C ASP A 101 -21.56 11.41 -17.25
N SER A 102 -21.59 11.92 -18.47
CA SER A 102 -22.70 12.67 -19.05
C SER A 102 -22.77 12.48 -20.57
N ASP A 103 -23.96 12.73 -21.12
CA ASP A 103 -24.19 12.66 -22.57
C ASP A 103 -23.39 13.78 -23.28
N MET A 104 -22.68 13.46 -24.36
CA MET A 104 -21.87 14.44 -25.10
C MET A 104 -22.68 15.57 -25.78
N ASN A 105 -24.02 15.55 -25.71
CA ASN A 105 -24.89 16.60 -26.25
C ASN A 105 -25.15 17.76 -25.26
N VAL A 106 -24.41 17.86 -24.16
CA VAL A 106 -24.41 19.07 -23.33
C VAL A 106 -23.61 20.14 -24.08
N VAL A 107 -24.27 21.22 -24.49
CA VAL A 107 -23.70 22.32 -25.27
C VAL A 107 -22.52 22.96 -24.53
N ASP A 108 -21.35 22.97 -25.16
CA ASP A 108 -20.17 23.68 -24.66
C ASP A 108 -20.28 25.19 -24.94
N VAL A 109 -20.70 25.93 -23.92
CA VAL A 109 -20.93 27.39 -23.96
C VAL A 109 -19.63 28.18 -24.18
N SER A 110 -18.45 27.55 -24.02
CA SER A 110 -17.15 28.19 -24.26
C SER A 110 -17.00 28.64 -25.72
N THR A 111 -17.58 27.90 -26.67
CA THR A 111 -17.57 28.22 -28.10
C THR A 111 -18.45 29.42 -28.50
N LEU A 112 -19.37 29.84 -27.63
CA LEU A 112 -20.20 31.04 -27.84
C LEU A 112 -19.49 32.33 -27.39
N LEU A 113 -18.41 32.23 -26.61
CA LEU A 113 -17.74 33.36 -25.95
C LEU A 113 -16.39 33.76 -26.54
N GLU A 114 -15.82 32.99 -27.48
CA GLU A 114 -14.58 33.37 -28.21
C GLU A 114 -14.74 34.62 -29.11
N SER A 115 -15.91 35.27 -29.13
CA SER A 115 -16.21 36.37 -30.04
C SER A 115 -16.20 37.78 -29.44
N GLN A 116 -15.81 37.99 -28.17
CA GLN A 116 -15.74 39.35 -27.60
C GLN A 116 -14.40 39.68 -26.92
N GLU A 117 -13.74 40.71 -27.46
CA GLU A 117 -12.53 41.35 -26.93
C GLU A 117 -12.80 42.03 -25.58
N GLU A 118 -11.85 41.86 -24.65
CA GLU A 118 -11.73 42.46 -23.31
C GLU A 118 -13.01 42.44 -22.44
N ILE A 119 -13.09 41.46 -21.55
CA ILE A 119 -14.12 41.40 -20.52
C ILE A 119 -13.46 41.77 -19.18
N PRO A 120 -13.98 42.76 -18.44
CA PRO A 120 -13.35 43.25 -17.20
C PRO A 120 -13.42 42.25 -16.04
N ASP A 121 -12.44 42.32 -15.13
CA ASP A 121 -12.37 41.53 -13.89
C ASP A 121 -13.62 41.72 -13.03
N VAL A 122 -14.02 40.65 -12.34
CA VAL A 122 -15.29 40.58 -11.61
C VAL A 122 -15.02 40.59 -10.11
N ASP A 123 -15.74 41.45 -9.40
CA ASP A 123 -15.76 41.44 -7.93
C ASP A 123 -16.47 40.18 -7.43
N LEU A 124 -15.72 39.34 -6.71
CA LEU A 124 -16.19 38.05 -6.22
C LEU A 124 -17.33 38.18 -5.21
N ALA A 125 -17.34 39.26 -4.41
CA ALA A 125 -18.38 39.51 -3.42
C ALA A 125 -19.69 39.93 -4.07
N ASP A 126 -19.63 40.79 -5.10
CA ASP A 126 -20.81 41.20 -5.88
C ASP A 126 -21.40 40.03 -6.68
N LEU A 127 -20.56 39.13 -7.20
CA LEU A 127 -21.00 37.91 -7.88
C LEU A 127 -21.80 37.00 -6.95
N ILE A 128 -21.32 36.81 -5.71
CA ILE A 128 -22.00 36.01 -4.68
C ILE A 128 -23.31 36.67 -4.25
N ALA A 129 -23.33 38.00 -4.11
CA ALA A 129 -24.51 38.77 -3.73
C ALA A 129 -25.60 38.78 -4.82
N ALA A 130 -25.21 38.89 -6.09
CA ALA A 130 -26.12 38.91 -7.24
C ALA A 130 -26.87 37.57 -7.44
N LEU A 131 -26.29 36.45 -7.00
CA LEU A 131 -26.88 35.12 -7.10
C LEU A 131 -27.88 34.78 -5.98
N GLN A 132 -28.11 35.69 -5.01
CA GLN A 132 -29.09 35.55 -3.90
C GLN A 132 -29.05 34.21 -3.15
N ILE A 133 -27.85 33.65 -2.89
CA ILE A 133 -27.72 32.37 -2.18
C ILE A 133 -27.60 32.62 -0.66
N SER A 134 -28.67 32.30 0.08
CA SER A 134 -28.64 32.27 1.54
C SER A 134 -27.87 31.04 2.04
N VAL A 135 -26.58 31.24 2.35
CA VAL A 135 -25.72 30.54 3.33
C VAL A 135 -26.01 29.06 3.59
N SER A 136 -25.17 28.18 3.03
CA SER A 136 -24.67 26.95 3.70
C SER A 136 -23.48 26.30 2.97
N LEU A 137 -22.64 27.09 2.29
CA LEU A 137 -21.37 26.60 1.75
C LEU A 137 -20.25 27.16 2.64
N THR A 138 -19.55 26.28 3.36
CA THR A 138 -18.33 26.68 4.07
C THR A 138 -17.21 26.95 3.07
N PRO A 139 -16.24 27.84 3.38
CA PRO A 139 -15.11 28.18 2.50
C PRO A 139 -14.29 26.99 1.99
N SER A 140 -14.40 25.82 2.65
CA SER A 140 -13.78 24.56 2.22
C SER A 140 -14.39 23.92 0.96
N HIS A 141 -15.52 24.43 0.46
CA HIS A 141 -16.19 23.92 -0.75
C HIS A 141 -15.94 24.76 -2.01
N ILE A 142 -15.17 25.84 -1.87
CA ILE A 142 -14.74 26.70 -2.98
C ILE A 142 -13.26 26.34 -3.22
N PRO A 143 -12.87 25.89 -4.43
CA PRO A 143 -11.46 25.69 -4.74
C PRO A 143 -10.69 26.96 -4.43
N GLN A 144 -9.48 26.85 -3.87
CA GLN A 144 -8.66 28.01 -3.49
C GLN A 144 -8.38 28.90 -4.70
N ILE A 145 -9.24 29.90 -4.90
CA ILE A 145 -9.01 31.03 -5.77
C ILE A 145 -8.46 32.13 -4.86
N ASP A 146 -7.23 32.54 -5.12
CA ASP A 146 -6.58 33.64 -4.40
C ASP A 146 -6.95 34.93 -5.14
N PRO A 147 -7.88 35.76 -4.62
CA PRO A 147 -8.15 37.05 -5.24
C PRO A 147 -6.90 37.93 -5.17
N ASP A 148 -6.80 38.89 -6.07
CA ASP A 148 -5.74 39.89 -5.98
C ASP A 148 -5.85 40.73 -4.69
N GLU A 149 -4.86 41.59 -4.43
CA GLU A 149 -4.81 42.44 -3.23
C GLU A 149 -6.06 43.34 -3.06
N ASP A 150 -6.84 43.53 -4.13
CA ASP A 150 -8.07 44.33 -4.17
C ASP A 150 -9.36 43.48 -4.07
N GLY A 151 -9.25 42.15 -3.97
CA GLY A 151 -10.38 41.24 -3.80
C GLY A 151 -11.02 40.76 -5.11
N LYS A 152 -10.39 40.99 -6.26
CA LYS A 152 -10.92 40.65 -7.59
C LYS A 152 -10.32 39.36 -8.14
N VAL A 153 -11.05 38.75 -9.05
CA VAL A 153 -10.62 37.54 -9.76
C VAL A 153 -10.81 37.72 -11.25
N GLY A 154 -9.97 37.07 -12.05
CA GLY A 154 -10.10 37.06 -13.50
C GLY A 154 -11.45 36.50 -13.95
N LEU A 155 -11.90 36.90 -15.15
CA LEU A 155 -13.17 36.44 -15.69
C LEU A 155 -13.29 34.90 -15.78
N PRO A 156 -12.24 34.14 -16.17
CA PRO A 156 -12.31 32.67 -16.16
C PRO A 156 -12.64 32.10 -14.77
N GLU A 157 -12.03 32.66 -13.73
CA GLU A 157 -12.23 32.28 -12.32
C GLU A 157 -13.63 32.70 -11.82
N ALA A 158 -14.10 33.88 -12.20
CA ALA A 158 -15.45 34.35 -11.89
C ALA A 158 -16.54 33.50 -12.56
N ILE A 159 -16.34 33.11 -13.83
CA ILE A 159 -17.22 32.22 -14.57
C ILE A 159 -17.24 30.83 -13.92
N TYR A 160 -16.08 30.34 -13.49
CA TYR A 160 -15.96 29.06 -12.79
C TYR A 160 -16.73 29.07 -11.46
N VAL A 161 -16.60 30.12 -10.65
CA VAL A 161 -17.37 30.29 -9.40
C VAL A 161 -18.88 30.36 -9.67
N ALA A 162 -19.31 31.14 -10.67
CA ALA A 162 -20.71 31.24 -11.06
C ALA A 162 -21.29 29.90 -11.52
N GLN A 163 -20.51 29.09 -12.24
CA GLN A 163 -20.90 27.76 -12.69
C GLN A 163 -21.03 26.74 -11.55
N VAL A 164 -20.11 26.77 -10.57
CA VAL A 164 -20.17 25.93 -9.36
C VAL A 164 -21.35 26.32 -8.48
N LEU A 165 -21.56 27.61 -8.24
CA LEU A 165 -22.64 28.13 -7.38
C LEU A 165 -24.04 27.98 -8.00
N ALA A 166 -24.16 28.02 -9.33
CA ALA A 166 -25.42 27.78 -10.03
C ALA A 166 -25.72 26.28 -10.27
N GLY A 167 -24.87 25.36 -9.80
CA GLY A 167 -25.01 23.91 -10.01
C GLY A 167 -24.83 23.47 -11.47
N LEU A 168 -24.22 24.31 -12.31
CA LEU A 168 -24.00 24.09 -13.75
C LEU A 168 -22.65 23.44 -14.06
N ARG A 169 -21.72 23.46 -13.10
CA ARG A 169 -20.62 22.50 -13.00
C ARG A 169 -20.64 21.93 -11.60
N PHE A 170 -20.97 20.64 -11.50
CA PHE A 170 -20.53 19.88 -10.33
C PHE A 170 -19.00 19.93 -10.35
N LEU A 171 -18.36 20.18 -9.19
CA LEU A 171 -16.98 19.75 -8.94
C LEU A 171 -16.85 18.36 -9.59
N PRO A 172 -15.77 18.05 -10.34
CA PRO A 172 -15.65 16.73 -10.92
C PRO A 172 -15.97 15.73 -9.80
N PRO A 173 -17.03 14.90 -9.92
CA PRO A 173 -17.22 13.83 -8.95
C PRO A 173 -15.91 13.03 -8.98
N MET A 174 -15.39 12.64 -7.81
CA MET A 174 -14.18 11.83 -7.72
C MET A 174 -14.25 10.75 -8.80
N ARG A 175 -13.37 10.85 -9.79
CA ARG A 175 -13.26 9.84 -10.84
C ARG A 175 -12.69 8.62 -10.11
N GLU A 176 -13.54 7.68 -9.69
CA GLU A 176 -13.08 6.42 -9.14
C GLU A 176 -12.50 5.60 -10.29
N TYR A 177 -11.18 5.41 -10.29
CA TYR A 177 -10.52 4.57 -11.28
C TYR A 177 -10.48 3.14 -10.77
N PHE A 178 -11.25 2.25 -11.38
CA PHE A 178 -11.27 0.85 -10.95
C PHE A 178 -10.05 0.09 -11.46
N LEU A 179 -9.30 -0.50 -10.55
CA LEU A 179 -8.21 -1.42 -10.87
C LEU A 179 -8.68 -2.86 -10.59
N SER A 180 -8.71 -3.70 -11.61
CA SER A 180 -9.17 -5.09 -11.45
C SER A 180 -8.65 -6.00 -12.56
N GLY A 181 -8.60 -7.30 -12.30
CA GLY A 181 -8.30 -8.29 -13.33
C GLY A 181 -6.81 -8.38 -13.67
N VAL A 182 -6.50 -8.61 -14.95
CA VAL A 182 -5.16 -8.91 -15.41
C VAL A 182 -4.56 -7.70 -16.12
N ILE A 183 -3.37 -7.28 -15.70
CA ILE A 183 -2.53 -6.30 -16.38
C ILE A 183 -1.60 -7.08 -17.31
N PHE A 184 -1.88 -7.01 -18.61
CA PHE A 184 -1.20 -7.79 -19.65
C PHE A 184 -0.34 -6.95 -20.60
N GLU A 185 -0.33 -5.63 -20.41
CA GLU A 185 0.56 -4.68 -21.09
C GLU A 185 1.06 -3.65 -20.08
N ASP A 186 2.21 -3.04 -20.38
CA ASP A 186 2.81 -2.05 -19.49
C ASP A 186 1.80 -0.94 -19.18
N THR A 187 1.59 -0.70 -17.89
CA THR A 187 0.53 0.18 -17.39
C THR A 187 1.11 1.16 -16.40
N THR A 188 0.73 2.43 -16.49
CA THR A 188 1.09 3.48 -15.53
C THR A 188 -0.16 3.92 -14.77
N LEU A 189 -0.06 3.94 -13.44
CA LEU A 189 -1.04 4.57 -12.56
C LEU A 189 -0.51 5.96 -12.19
N ASP A 190 -1.23 7.00 -12.59
CA ASP A 190 -0.86 8.40 -12.42
C ASP A 190 -1.72 9.11 -11.36
N LEU A 191 -1.31 10.33 -10.99
CA LEU A 191 -2.04 11.12 -9.98
C LEU A 191 -3.43 11.57 -10.44
N GLU A 192 -3.66 11.76 -11.75
CA GLU A 192 -4.99 12.09 -12.29
C GLU A 192 -5.99 10.95 -11.98
N GLY A 193 -5.46 9.72 -12.01
CA GLY A 193 -6.06 8.46 -11.62
C GLY A 193 -6.46 8.26 -10.16
N SER A 194 -5.95 9.08 -9.25
CA SER A 194 -6.00 8.77 -7.83
C SER A 194 -7.28 9.28 -7.15
N PRO A 195 -7.94 8.49 -6.28
CA PRO A 195 -7.59 7.12 -5.88
C PRO A 195 -8.00 6.05 -6.89
N TYR A 196 -7.17 5.00 -6.99
CA TYR A 196 -7.51 3.78 -7.72
C TYR A 196 -8.19 2.78 -6.78
N THR A 197 -9.43 2.41 -7.10
CA THR A 197 -10.24 1.49 -6.31
C THR A 197 -10.09 0.06 -6.82
N VAL A 198 -9.50 -0.82 -6.01
CA VAL A 198 -9.31 -2.23 -6.30
C VAL A 198 -10.57 -3.02 -5.93
N THR A 199 -11.29 -3.49 -6.95
CA THR A 199 -12.60 -4.17 -6.79
C THR A 199 -12.54 -5.68 -6.98
N LYS A 200 -11.39 -6.21 -7.44
CA LYS A 200 -11.07 -7.64 -7.57
C LYS A 200 -9.56 -7.81 -7.45
N ASN A 201 -9.08 -9.06 -7.37
CA ASN A 201 -7.64 -9.34 -7.47
C ASN A 201 -7.06 -8.74 -8.75
N VAL A 202 -5.88 -8.17 -8.62
CA VAL A 202 -5.09 -7.58 -9.71
C VAL A 202 -3.88 -8.47 -9.93
N ARG A 203 -3.61 -8.87 -11.18
CA ARG A 203 -2.45 -9.69 -11.52
C ARG A 203 -1.63 -9.05 -12.63
N ILE A 204 -0.36 -8.77 -12.38
CA ILE A 204 0.61 -8.32 -13.38
C ILE A 204 1.27 -9.54 -13.99
N LEU A 205 1.10 -9.74 -15.30
CA LEU A 205 1.63 -10.91 -16.00
C LEU A 205 3.17 -10.87 -16.14
N PRO A 206 3.81 -12.04 -16.35
CA PRO A 206 5.23 -12.09 -16.68
C PRO A 206 5.58 -11.21 -17.89
N GLY A 207 6.67 -10.46 -17.80
CA GLY A 207 7.14 -9.56 -18.86
C GLY A 207 6.40 -8.21 -18.94
N VAL A 208 5.43 -7.96 -18.05
CA VAL A 208 4.67 -6.71 -17.97
C VAL A 208 5.09 -5.91 -16.75
N THR A 209 5.12 -4.58 -16.90
CA THR A 209 5.45 -3.63 -15.83
C THR A 209 4.23 -2.80 -15.42
N LEU A 210 3.93 -2.78 -14.12
CA LEU A 210 3.06 -1.78 -13.52
C LEU A 210 3.92 -0.67 -12.90
N THR A 211 3.83 0.52 -13.46
CA THR A 211 4.46 1.73 -12.90
C THR A 211 3.42 2.49 -12.07
N ILE A 212 3.78 2.92 -10.87
CA ILE A 212 2.91 3.71 -9.99
C ILE A 212 3.63 5.01 -9.68
N GLU A 213 3.04 6.13 -10.09
CA GLU A 213 3.61 7.45 -9.88
C GLU A 213 3.58 7.88 -8.40
N PRO A 214 4.51 8.75 -7.97
CA PRO A 214 4.50 9.30 -6.62
C PRO A 214 3.16 9.93 -6.23
N GLY A 215 2.74 9.72 -4.97
CA GLY A 215 1.51 10.28 -4.42
C GLY A 215 0.22 9.52 -4.79
N VAL A 216 0.30 8.50 -5.65
CA VAL A 216 -0.87 7.69 -6.00
C VAL A 216 -1.38 6.91 -4.79
N LYS A 217 -2.68 7.00 -4.55
CA LYS A 217 -3.44 6.18 -3.60
C LYS A 217 -4.16 5.02 -4.30
N ILE A 218 -4.04 3.83 -3.72
CA ILE A 218 -4.68 2.58 -4.15
C ILE A 218 -5.46 2.02 -2.96
N GLU A 219 -6.77 1.84 -3.15
CA GLU A 219 -7.69 1.46 -2.09
C GLU A 219 -8.38 0.12 -2.41
N PHE A 220 -8.26 -0.86 -1.51
CA PHE A 220 -8.84 -2.18 -1.69
C PHE A 220 -10.22 -2.27 -1.04
N GLU A 221 -11.28 -2.44 -1.83
CA GLU A 221 -12.69 -2.53 -1.34
C GLU A 221 -12.99 -3.83 -0.61
N GLY A 222 -12.24 -4.88 -0.93
CA GLY A 222 -12.44 -6.21 -0.38
C GLY A 222 -11.14 -6.90 -0.07
N ASN A 223 -11.27 -8.19 0.26
CA ASN A 223 -10.13 -9.04 0.57
C ASN A 223 -9.39 -9.47 -0.72
N TYR A 224 -8.89 -8.49 -1.47
CA TYR A 224 -8.22 -8.65 -2.75
C TYR A 224 -6.70 -8.50 -2.63
N SER A 225 -5.96 -9.07 -3.58
CA SER A 225 -4.51 -8.97 -3.67
C SER A 225 -4.05 -8.18 -4.89
N LEU A 226 -2.85 -7.60 -4.78
CA LEU A 226 -2.03 -7.21 -5.92
C LEU A 226 -0.96 -8.29 -6.12
N TRP A 227 -1.12 -9.09 -7.16
CA TRP A 227 -0.24 -10.21 -7.50
C TRP A 227 0.71 -9.82 -8.62
N VAL A 228 2.01 -9.91 -8.36
CA VAL A 228 3.09 -9.56 -9.27
C VAL A 228 3.75 -10.85 -9.76
N ASP A 229 3.52 -11.25 -11.01
CA ASP A 229 4.37 -12.23 -11.71
C ASP A 229 5.35 -11.56 -12.68
N GLY A 230 5.09 -10.30 -13.05
CA GLY A 230 5.97 -9.47 -13.88
C GLY A 230 6.84 -8.55 -13.05
N ARG A 231 6.67 -7.24 -13.28
CA ARG A 231 7.41 -6.17 -12.61
C ARG A 231 6.46 -5.13 -12.02
N ILE A 232 6.78 -4.63 -10.82
CA ILE A 232 6.15 -3.44 -10.25
C ILE A 232 7.22 -2.39 -9.93
N ASP A 233 7.00 -1.16 -10.38
CA ASP A 233 7.82 0.01 -10.06
C ASP A 233 6.95 1.02 -9.30
N ALA A 234 6.92 0.90 -7.97
CA ALA A 234 6.22 1.81 -7.07
C ALA A 234 7.26 2.69 -6.38
N ASN A 235 7.61 3.80 -7.04
CA ASN A 235 8.71 4.67 -6.64
C ASN A 235 8.16 6.02 -6.18
N GLY A 236 7.63 6.08 -4.96
CA GLY A 236 7.19 7.33 -4.36
C GLY A 236 8.36 8.28 -4.03
N THR A 237 8.04 9.36 -3.32
CA THR A 237 9.05 10.21 -2.69
C THR A 237 8.69 10.45 -1.23
N GLU A 238 9.64 10.91 -0.42
CA GLU A 238 9.39 11.31 0.98
C GLU A 238 8.26 12.35 1.08
N ALA A 239 8.20 13.30 0.14
CA ALA A 239 7.17 14.33 0.10
C ALA A 239 5.80 13.83 -0.40
N THR A 240 5.81 12.83 -1.29
CA THR A 240 4.62 12.30 -1.95
C THR A 240 4.68 10.77 -1.98
N PRO A 241 4.43 10.11 -0.84
CA PRO A 241 4.48 8.66 -0.77
C PRO A 241 3.29 8.03 -1.50
N ILE A 242 3.49 6.84 -2.07
CA ILE A 242 2.41 6.01 -2.64
C ILE A 242 1.67 5.33 -1.49
N THR A 243 0.34 5.24 -1.53
CA THR A 243 -0.44 4.63 -0.44
C THR A 243 -1.22 3.40 -0.93
N PHE A 244 -1.00 2.25 -0.30
CA PHE A 244 -1.79 1.02 -0.46
C PHE A 244 -2.57 0.75 0.83
N THR A 245 -3.90 0.85 0.77
CA THR A 245 -4.74 0.81 1.98
C THR A 245 -6.12 0.19 1.71
N SER A 246 -6.93 0.01 2.76
CA SER A 246 -8.32 -0.44 2.60
C SER A 246 -9.24 0.72 2.22
N ALA A 247 -10.20 0.48 1.33
CA ALA A 247 -11.26 1.45 1.02
C ALA A 247 -12.36 1.53 2.10
N ARG A 248 -12.27 0.75 3.18
CA ARG A 248 -13.29 0.75 4.24
C ARG A 248 -13.22 2.03 5.06
N SER A 249 -14.38 2.54 5.48
CA SER A 249 -14.47 3.74 6.31
C SER A 249 -13.83 3.59 7.70
N ASN A 250 -13.72 2.36 8.21
CA ASN A 250 -12.97 2.01 9.40
C ASN A 250 -12.03 0.85 9.07
N PRO A 251 -10.83 1.13 8.55
CA PRO A 251 -9.87 0.09 8.19
C PRO A 251 -9.47 -0.74 9.39
N SER A 252 -9.16 -2.01 9.17
CA SER A 252 -8.60 -2.90 10.19
C SER A 252 -7.59 -3.85 9.55
N PRO A 253 -6.60 -4.34 10.32
CA PRO A 253 -5.64 -5.33 9.82
C PRO A 253 -6.35 -6.51 9.13
N GLY A 254 -5.84 -6.93 7.97
CA GLY A 254 -6.41 -8.04 7.19
C GLY A 254 -7.62 -7.71 6.32
N ASN A 255 -7.89 -6.43 6.05
CA ASN A 255 -9.00 -6.02 5.17
C ASN A 255 -8.75 -6.35 3.69
N TRP A 256 -7.48 -6.44 3.30
CA TRP A 256 -7.03 -6.88 1.98
C TRP A 256 -5.85 -7.83 2.12
N GLN A 257 -5.47 -8.56 1.07
CA GLN A 257 -4.50 -9.65 1.19
C GLN A 257 -3.05 -9.16 1.31
N GLY A 258 -2.68 -8.12 0.58
CA GLY A 258 -1.30 -7.65 0.48
C GLY A 258 -0.79 -7.53 -0.95
N ILE A 259 0.48 -7.13 -1.06
CA ILE A 259 1.25 -7.17 -2.30
C ILE A 259 2.03 -8.49 -2.33
N TYR A 260 1.75 -9.32 -3.31
CA TYR A 260 2.36 -10.64 -3.45
C TYR A 260 3.28 -10.70 -4.66
N PHE A 261 4.56 -11.01 -4.46
CA PHE A 261 5.53 -11.31 -5.52
C PHE A 261 5.61 -12.82 -5.72
N GLY A 262 5.17 -13.28 -6.90
CA GLY A 262 5.30 -14.67 -7.34
C GLY A 262 6.69 -15.00 -7.86
N GLU A 263 6.92 -16.28 -8.17
CA GLU A 263 8.22 -16.79 -8.60
C GLU A 263 8.79 -16.01 -9.79
N GLY A 264 10.02 -15.51 -9.64
CA GLY A 264 10.71 -14.75 -10.69
C GLY A 264 10.22 -13.31 -10.88
N ALA A 265 9.24 -12.85 -10.10
CA ALA A 265 8.80 -11.47 -10.12
C ALA A 265 9.91 -10.51 -9.68
N THR A 266 9.90 -9.31 -10.25
CA THR A 266 10.88 -8.26 -9.96
C THR A 266 10.19 -6.97 -9.60
N GLY A 267 10.94 -6.01 -9.04
CA GLY A 267 10.37 -4.69 -8.80
C GLY A 267 11.10 -3.93 -7.72
N ASN A 268 10.67 -2.68 -7.58
CA ASN A 268 11.06 -1.82 -6.47
C ASN A 268 9.79 -1.21 -5.87
N ILE A 269 9.69 -1.30 -4.55
CA ILE A 269 8.71 -0.57 -3.75
C ILE A 269 9.50 0.35 -2.84
N SER A 270 9.35 1.66 -3.06
CA SER A 270 9.96 2.67 -2.21
C SER A 270 9.09 3.87 -1.95
N TYR A 271 9.30 4.50 -0.79
CA TYR A 271 8.51 5.65 -0.34
C TYR A 271 7.01 5.37 -0.45
N SER A 272 6.61 4.21 0.07
CA SER A 272 5.22 3.76 0.08
C SER A 272 4.72 3.54 1.49
N VAL A 273 3.43 3.78 1.72
CA VAL A 273 2.69 3.39 2.92
C VAL A 273 1.84 2.18 2.57
N ILE A 274 2.11 1.04 3.22
CA ILE A 274 1.33 -0.19 3.07
C ILE A 274 0.66 -0.50 4.41
N GLU A 275 -0.67 -0.46 4.43
CA GLU A 275 -1.42 -0.61 5.68
C GLU A 275 -2.72 -1.41 5.59
N TYR A 276 -3.13 -2.00 6.72
CA TYR A 276 -4.37 -2.77 6.88
C TYR A 276 -4.47 -4.07 6.05
N ALA A 277 -3.33 -4.54 5.52
CA ALA A 277 -3.23 -5.79 4.79
C ALA A 277 -3.25 -7.02 5.71
N ASN A 278 -3.43 -8.21 5.15
CA ASN A 278 -3.21 -9.46 5.86
C ASN A 278 -1.71 -9.68 6.06
N ARG A 279 -0.96 -9.60 4.97
CA ARG A 279 0.50 -9.41 4.96
C ARG A 279 0.80 -8.17 4.14
N GLY A 280 1.72 -7.32 4.57
CA GLY A 280 2.04 -6.09 3.82
C GLY A 280 2.63 -6.42 2.45
N ILE A 281 3.82 -7.02 2.47
CA ILE A 281 4.54 -7.51 1.29
C ILE A 281 4.90 -8.98 1.51
N GLU A 282 4.49 -9.84 0.59
CA GLU A 282 4.84 -11.26 0.58
C GLU A 282 5.67 -11.58 -0.67
N CYS A 283 6.80 -12.25 -0.49
CA CYS A 283 7.66 -12.70 -1.60
C CYS A 283 7.80 -14.21 -1.56
N TYR A 284 7.52 -14.85 -2.69
CA TYR A 284 7.70 -16.29 -2.88
C TYR A 284 8.64 -16.54 -4.06
N SER A 285 9.87 -16.98 -3.77
CA SER A 285 10.91 -17.20 -4.78
C SER A 285 11.13 -15.95 -5.66
N ALA A 286 11.06 -14.77 -5.04
CA ALA A 286 11.24 -13.47 -5.66
C ALA A 286 12.03 -12.56 -4.73
N SER A 287 12.87 -11.69 -5.29
CA SER A 287 13.78 -10.83 -4.52
C SER A 287 13.67 -9.36 -4.97
N PRO A 288 12.53 -8.69 -4.78
CA PRO A 288 12.39 -7.26 -5.06
C PRO A 288 13.24 -6.41 -4.12
N THR A 289 13.34 -5.11 -4.42
CA THR A 289 13.86 -4.10 -3.49
C THR A 289 12.70 -3.48 -2.71
N ILE A 290 12.77 -3.54 -1.38
CA ILE A 290 11.77 -3.00 -0.45
C ILE A 290 12.50 -1.98 0.42
N ARG A 291 12.36 -0.68 0.11
CA ARG A 291 13.11 0.35 0.83
C ARG A 291 12.36 1.62 1.11
N ASP A 292 12.70 2.33 2.18
CA ASP A 292 12.12 3.65 2.49
C ASP A 292 10.59 3.62 2.63
N ASN A 293 9.99 2.49 3.04
CA ASN A 293 8.53 2.33 3.17
C ASN A 293 8.07 2.40 4.63
N THR A 294 6.79 2.71 4.84
CA THR A 294 6.08 2.46 6.10
C THR A 294 5.13 1.28 5.91
N ILE A 295 5.34 0.19 6.66
CA ILE A 295 4.52 -1.03 6.61
C ILE A 295 3.88 -1.23 7.97
N GLN A 296 2.56 -1.07 8.06
CA GLN A 296 1.90 -1.02 9.35
C GLN A 296 0.50 -1.62 9.41
N ASN A 297 0.05 -1.92 10.63
CA ASN A 297 -1.32 -2.39 10.87
C ASN A 297 -1.68 -3.62 10.04
N THR A 298 -0.74 -4.55 9.84
CA THR A 298 -1.01 -5.80 9.12
C THR A 298 -1.37 -6.93 10.09
N TYR A 299 -2.27 -7.82 9.66
CA TYR A 299 -2.80 -8.85 10.56
C TYR A 299 -1.77 -9.95 10.90
N ARG A 300 -0.96 -10.37 9.92
CA ARG A 300 0.03 -11.45 10.11
C ARG A 300 1.45 -10.93 10.14
N SER A 301 1.90 -10.27 9.08
CA SER A 301 3.31 -9.89 8.93
C SER A 301 3.44 -8.63 8.08
N GLY A 302 4.34 -7.72 8.44
CA GLY A 302 4.69 -6.59 7.60
C GLY A 302 5.36 -7.08 6.32
N VAL A 303 6.46 -7.81 6.46
CA VAL A 303 7.19 -8.46 5.35
C VAL A 303 7.27 -9.97 5.58
N TYR A 304 6.93 -10.76 4.56
CA TYR A 304 6.99 -12.22 4.61
C TYR A 304 7.80 -12.75 3.43
N LEU A 305 8.90 -13.44 3.69
CA LEU A 305 9.85 -13.91 2.68
C LEU A 305 9.95 -15.43 2.70
N THR A 306 9.73 -16.05 1.53
CA THR A 306 9.95 -17.48 1.30
C THR A 306 10.88 -17.68 0.11
N ASN A 307 11.98 -18.41 0.29
CA ASN A 307 12.99 -18.63 -0.76
C ASN A 307 13.48 -17.32 -1.40
N SER A 308 13.67 -16.28 -0.59
CA SER A 308 13.91 -14.92 -1.07
C SER A 308 15.20 -14.33 -0.50
N SER A 309 15.79 -13.44 -1.29
CA SER A 309 16.92 -12.59 -0.93
C SER A 309 16.59 -11.12 -1.17
N ALA A 310 15.30 -10.75 -1.06
CA ALA A 310 14.83 -9.37 -1.20
C ALA A 310 15.64 -8.42 -0.32
N SER A 311 15.98 -7.24 -0.84
CA SER A 311 16.65 -6.21 -0.04
C SER A 311 15.61 -5.48 0.79
N VAL A 312 15.77 -5.46 2.12
CA VAL A 312 14.86 -4.78 3.05
C VAL A 312 15.62 -3.67 3.75
N GLU A 313 15.47 -2.44 3.27
CA GLU A 313 16.33 -1.32 3.66
C GLU A 313 15.55 -0.08 4.11
N ASN A 314 15.93 0.56 5.22
CA ASN A 314 15.39 1.86 5.63
C ASN A 314 13.85 1.91 5.76
N ASN A 315 13.19 0.78 6.03
CA ASN A 315 11.74 0.75 6.21
C ASN A 315 11.37 1.00 7.67
N THR A 316 10.19 1.57 7.90
CA THR A 316 9.51 1.54 9.19
C THR A 316 8.47 0.43 9.18
N ILE A 317 8.65 -0.60 9.99
CA ILE A 317 7.79 -1.78 10.07
C ILE A 317 7.21 -1.85 11.49
N GLN A 318 5.94 -1.51 11.63
CA GLN A 318 5.33 -1.31 12.96
C GLN A 318 3.88 -1.76 13.09
N SER A 319 3.42 -2.09 14.30
CA SER A 319 2.02 -2.43 14.56
C SER A 319 1.50 -3.61 13.72
N ASN A 320 2.36 -4.60 13.46
CA ASN A 320 2.03 -5.81 12.69
C ASN A 320 2.07 -7.05 13.59
N GLY A 321 1.45 -8.15 13.17
CA GLY A 321 1.57 -9.46 13.86
C GLY A 321 3.03 -9.96 13.99
N TRP A 322 3.79 -9.85 12.91
CA TRP A 322 5.25 -9.97 12.87
C TRP A 322 5.75 -8.77 12.09
N GLY A 323 6.84 -8.14 12.50
CA GLY A 323 7.50 -7.15 11.64
C GLY A 323 7.95 -7.85 10.35
N MET A 324 8.75 -8.90 10.51
CA MET A 324 9.27 -9.71 9.41
C MET A 324 9.21 -11.20 9.74
N ALA A 325 8.95 -12.03 8.73
CA ALA A 325 9.07 -13.48 8.84
C ALA A 325 9.83 -14.05 7.64
N LEU A 326 10.87 -14.84 7.93
CA LEU A 326 11.81 -15.38 6.96
C LEU A 326 11.77 -16.90 6.97
N HIS A 327 11.52 -17.49 5.79
CA HIS A 327 11.52 -18.93 5.56
C HIS A 327 12.47 -19.25 4.41
N ASN A 328 13.53 -20.01 4.67
CA ASN A 328 14.57 -20.32 3.69
C ASN A 328 15.05 -19.09 2.91
N SER A 329 15.27 -17.99 3.65
CA SER A 329 15.51 -16.66 3.09
C SER A 329 16.70 -15.99 3.77
N SER A 330 17.56 -15.36 2.98
CA SER A 330 18.79 -14.72 3.47
C SER A 330 18.89 -13.27 2.96
N PRO A 331 17.91 -12.41 3.30
CA PRO A 331 17.92 -11.01 2.89
C PRO A 331 18.99 -10.20 3.65
N PRO A 332 19.54 -9.13 3.05
CA PRO A 332 20.06 -8.02 3.83
C PRO A 332 18.89 -7.24 4.46
N VAL A 333 18.97 -7.03 5.77
CA VAL A 333 18.02 -6.23 6.56
C VAL A 333 18.80 -5.08 7.18
N ILE A 334 18.72 -3.90 6.57
CA ILE A 334 19.63 -2.78 6.86
C ILE A 334 18.87 -1.49 7.14
N GLY A 335 19.22 -0.74 8.19
CA GLY A 335 18.68 0.61 8.38
C GLY A 335 17.19 0.68 8.76
N ASN A 336 16.53 -0.46 9.01
CA ASN A 336 15.09 -0.49 9.28
C ASN A 336 14.78 -0.11 10.72
N THR A 337 13.59 0.45 10.94
CA THR A 337 12.97 0.59 12.26
C THR A 337 11.87 -0.45 12.40
N ILE A 338 12.05 -1.44 13.27
CA ILE A 338 11.13 -2.56 13.49
C ILE A 338 10.67 -2.50 14.95
N ARG A 339 9.45 -1.97 15.17
CA ARG A 339 8.96 -1.67 16.53
C ARG A 339 7.46 -1.81 16.67
N ASP A 340 6.97 -1.95 17.89
CA ASP A 340 5.54 -2.03 18.21
C ASP A 340 4.79 -3.12 17.41
N ASN A 341 5.54 -4.07 16.84
CA ASN A 341 4.94 -5.27 16.29
C ASN A 341 4.68 -6.20 17.47
N ASP A 342 3.66 -7.03 17.30
CA ASP A 342 3.43 -8.17 18.15
C ASP A 342 4.76 -8.93 18.35
N ASN A 343 5.48 -9.31 17.28
CA ASN A 343 6.87 -9.77 17.33
C ASN A 343 7.71 -9.04 16.27
N GLY A 344 9.02 -8.90 16.47
CA GLY A 344 9.93 -8.25 15.52
C GLY A 344 10.22 -9.13 14.30
N ILE A 345 11.29 -9.93 14.36
CA ILE A 345 11.76 -10.76 13.23
C ILE A 345 11.70 -12.25 13.58
N LEU A 346 11.02 -13.06 12.76
CA LEU A 346 11.11 -14.52 12.78
C LEU A 346 12.12 -15.01 11.74
N ILE A 347 13.02 -15.90 12.15
CA ILE A 347 14.03 -16.51 11.29
C ILE A 347 13.90 -18.03 11.33
N GLU A 348 13.38 -18.65 10.27
CA GLU A 348 13.05 -20.08 10.20
C GLU A 348 13.53 -20.74 8.90
N ASP A 349 13.48 -22.08 8.86
CA ASP A 349 13.71 -22.90 7.67
C ASP A 349 15.05 -22.64 6.96
N ASP A 350 16.18 -22.74 7.66
CA ASP A 350 17.52 -22.50 7.08
C ASP A 350 17.72 -21.08 6.51
N SER A 351 17.14 -20.07 7.16
CA SER A 351 17.35 -18.65 6.83
C SER A 351 18.67 -18.11 7.41
N TYR A 352 19.40 -17.27 6.66
CA TYR A 352 20.67 -16.66 7.12
C TYR A 352 20.74 -15.17 6.76
N PRO A 353 19.84 -14.32 7.31
CA PRO A 353 19.86 -12.90 7.02
C PRO A 353 21.13 -12.23 7.58
N THR A 354 21.50 -11.09 6.99
CA THR A 354 22.43 -10.13 7.61
C THR A 354 21.62 -8.96 8.12
N ILE A 355 21.59 -8.76 9.43
CA ILE A 355 20.75 -7.77 10.10
C ILE A 355 21.69 -6.74 10.72
N THR A 356 21.83 -5.56 10.12
CA THR A 356 22.74 -4.52 10.63
C THR A 356 22.14 -3.13 10.52
N ASP A 357 22.58 -2.20 11.36
CA ASP A 357 22.20 -0.79 11.33
C ASP A 357 20.69 -0.55 11.53
N ASN A 358 19.97 -1.51 12.11
CA ASN A 358 18.54 -1.41 12.39
C ASN A 358 18.27 -0.89 13.81
N SER A 359 17.04 -0.42 14.01
CA SER A 359 16.42 -0.09 15.28
C SER A 359 15.32 -1.13 15.55
N ILE A 360 15.58 -2.13 16.40
CA ILE A 360 14.67 -3.26 16.66
C ILE A 360 14.33 -3.28 18.15
N HIS A 361 13.13 -2.83 18.51
CA HIS A 361 12.75 -2.65 19.92
C HIS A 361 11.24 -2.59 20.10
N ASP A 362 10.77 -2.71 21.35
CA ASP A 362 9.35 -2.59 21.71
C ASP A 362 8.44 -3.53 20.90
N ASN A 363 8.97 -4.66 20.42
CA ASN A 363 8.16 -5.67 19.75
C ASN A 363 7.55 -6.62 20.79
N SER A 364 6.37 -6.28 21.28
CA SER A 364 5.67 -7.03 22.32
C SER A 364 4.17 -6.83 22.27
N ASP A 365 3.41 -7.89 22.48
CA ASP A 365 1.96 -7.83 22.74
C ASP A 365 1.61 -7.94 24.24
N GLY A 366 2.62 -8.02 25.11
CA GLY A 366 2.47 -8.08 26.56
C GLY A 366 2.62 -9.46 27.23
N ASP A 367 2.63 -10.59 26.50
CA ASP A 367 2.67 -11.92 27.13
C ASP A 367 3.93 -12.77 26.81
N THR A 368 4.34 -12.94 25.53
CA THR A 368 5.60 -13.65 25.17
C THR A 368 5.98 -13.40 23.71
N ARG A 369 6.78 -12.37 23.41
CA ARG A 369 7.21 -12.05 22.04
C ARG A 369 8.58 -11.36 22.01
N TYR A 370 9.28 -11.50 20.90
CA TYR A 370 10.71 -11.23 20.77
C TYR A 370 10.98 -10.15 19.72
N ASP A 371 12.01 -9.33 19.94
CA ASP A 371 12.60 -8.46 18.92
C ASP A 371 13.18 -9.30 17.77
N ILE A 372 13.88 -10.39 18.10
CA ILE A 372 14.26 -11.43 17.15
C ILE A 372 14.02 -12.81 17.75
N LYS A 373 13.35 -13.67 16.98
CA LYS A 373 13.19 -15.09 17.27
C LYS A 373 13.86 -15.94 16.20
N VAL A 374 14.86 -16.70 16.62
CA VAL A 374 15.50 -17.74 15.80
C VAL A 374 14.75 -19.07 16.02
N GLY A 375 14.14 -19.56 14.96
CA GLY A 375 13.38 -20.81 14.94
C GLY A 375 14.26 -22.06 15.03
N ASP A 376 13.65 -23.22 14.79
CA ASP A 376 14.28 -24.55 14.94
C ASP A 376 15.11 -24.91 13.68
N TYR A 377 16.43 -25.09 13.84
CA TYR A 377 17.39 -25.57 12.84
C TYR A 377 17.77 -27.05 13.06
N GLY A 378 17.10 -27.75 13.98
CA GLY A 378 17.43 -29.11 14.42
C GLY A 378 18.63 -29.15 15.37
N ASP A 379 19.80 -28.71 14.90
CA ASP A 379 21.04 -28.55 15.68
C ASP A 379 21.62 -27.15 15.42
N GLY A 380 21.37 -26.24 16.37
CA GLY A 380 21.72 -24.83 16.22
C GLY A 380 23.15 -24.48 16.62
N ASP A 381 23.94 -25.42 17.14
CA ASP A 381 25.27 -25.14 17.73
C ASP A 381 26.25 -24.49 16.74
N THR A 382 26.09 -24.79 15.45
CA THR A 382 26.94 -24.25 14.38
C THR A 382 26.29 -23.12 13.58
N VAL A 383 25.03 -22.81 13.84
CA VAL A 383 24.26 -21.80 13.11
C VAL A 383 24.49 -20.44 13.78
N ILE A 384 25.11 -19.51 13.06
CA ILE A 384 25.37 -18.15 13.53
C ILE A 384 24.65 -17.17 12.61
N ILE A 385 23.76 -16.37 13.17
CA ILE A 385 23.04 -15.31 12.46
C ILE A 385 23.66 -13.97 12.85
N ASN A 386 24.05 -13.17 11.86
CA ASN A 386 24.64 -11.85 12.11
C ASN A 386 23.52 -10.82 12.36
N ALA A 387 23.49 -10.30 13.58
CA ALA A 387 22.65 -9.20 14.04
C ALA A 387 23.46 -8.09 14.72
N SER A 388 24.72 -7.91 14.32
CA SER A 388 25.60 -6.86 14.87
C SER A 388 25.21 -5.46 14.39
N ASN A 389 25.65 -4.44 15.11
CA ASN A 389 25.42 -3.03 14.82
C ASN A 389 23.93 -2.66 14.76
N ASN A 390 23.08 -3.26 15.59
CA ASN A 390 21.70 -2.83 15.75
C ASN A 390 21.49 -2.13 17.09
N TRP A 391 20.53 -1.20 17.14
CA TRP A 391 20.01 -0.65 18.38
C TRP A 391 18.79 -1.45 18.83
N TRP A 392 18.77 -1.82 20.11
CA TRP A 392 17.80 -2.76 20.70
C TRP A 392 16.80 -2.07 21.65
N GLY A 393 16.62 -0.75 21.54
CA GLY A 393 15.82 0.03 22.48
C GLY A 393 16.55 0.38 23.79
N ALA A 394 17.62 -0.36 24.12
CA ALA A 394 18.44 -0.18 25.30
C ALA A 394 19.90 -0.56 25.02
N THR A 395 20.78 -0.24 25.98
CA THR A 395 22.21 -0.63 25.96
C THR A 395 22.56 -1.66 27.05
N ALA A 396 21.62 -1.95 27.95
CA ALA A 396 21.80 -2.89 29.05
C ALA A 396 21.38 -4.30 28.62
N LEU A 397 22.30 -5.27 28.70
CA LEU A 397 22.04 -6.65 28.26
C LEU A 397 20.85 -7.30 28.96
N ASN A 398 20.63 -7.02 30.24
CA ASN A 398 19.49 -7.54 30.99
C ASN A 398 18.12 -7.01 30.50
N VAL A 399 18.10 -5.97 29.66
CA VAL A 399 16.91 -5.48 28.96
C VAL A 399 16.80 -6.08 27.56
N ILE A 400 17.93 -6.30 26.89
CA ILE A 400 17.99 -6.78 25.50
C ILE A 400 17.77 -8.30 25.42
N GLU A 401 18.49 -9.08 26.22
CA GLU A 401 18.52 -10.54 26.17
C GLU A 401 17.13 -11.19 26.33
N PRO A 402 16.24 -10.72 27.24
CA PRO A 402 14.89 -11.29 27.34
C PRO A 402 14.03 -11.16 26.08
N ASN A 403 14.37 -10.22 25.19
CA ASN A 403 13.65 -9.99 23.93
C ASN A 403 14.28 -10.74 22.76
N ILE A 404 15.31 -11.55 22.98
CA ILE A 404 15.95 -12.38 21.95
C ILE A 404 15.66 -13.84 22.29
N TYR A 405 15.18 -14.60 21.30
CA TYR A 405 15.06 -16.05 21.40
C TYR A 405 16.05 -16.71 20.46
N ASP A 406 17.05 -17.41 21.00
CA ASP A 406 18.12 -18.01 20.21
C ASP A 406 18.60 -19.36 20.79
N TYR A 407 19.83 -19.78 20.44
CA TYR A 407 20.48 -20.99 20.95
C TYR A 407 20.45 -21.11 22.49
N LEU A 408 20.52 -20.00 23.23
CA LEU A 408 20.52 -20.00 24.69
C LEU A 408 19.16 -20.43 25.26
N ASP A 409 18.07 -20.14 24.56
CA ASP A 409 16.72 -20.56 24.91
C ASP A 409 16.43 -21.99 24.45
N SER A 410 16.97 -22.37 23.29
CA SER A 410 16.78 -23.69 22.69
C SER A 410 18.01 -24.10 21.89
N THR A 411 18.62 -25.23 22.25
CA THR A 411 19.80 -25.78 21.54
C THR A 411 19.52 -26.14 20.07
N LYS A 412 18.25 -26.16 19.67
CA LYS A 412 17.86 -26.35 18.28
C LYS A 412 17.85 -25.06 17.47
N SER A 413 17.80 -23.90 18.13
CA SER A 413 17.82 -22.60 17.51
C SER A 413 19.25 -22.15 17.24
N GLY A 414 19.49 -21.44 16.14
CA GLY A 414 20.79 -20.82 15.88
C GLY A 414 21.14 -19.73 16.89
N ARG A 415 22.43 -19.44 17.03
CA ARG A 415 22.93 -18.38 17.90
C ARG A 415 22.87 -17.02 17.19
N LEU A 416 22.33 -16.02 17.86
CA LEU A 416 22.30 -14.66 17.36
C LEU A 416 23.58 -13.92 17.76
N HIS A 417 24.34 -13.42 16.78
CA HIS A 417 25.53 -12.61 17.01
C HIS A 417 25.17 -11.13 16.92
N TYR A 418 24.92 -10.48 18.06
CA TYR A 418 24.47 -9.09 18.11
C TYR A 418 25.49 -8.07 18.65
N ASP A 419 26.70 -8.51 19.03
CA ASP A 419 27.80 -7.63 19.43
C ASP A 419 28.61 -7.17 18.19
N PRO A 420 29.04 -5.90 18.09
CA PRO A 420 28.65 -4.77 18.95
C PRO A 420 27.18 -4.37 18.75
N ILE A 421 26.57 -3.75 19.76
CA ILE A 421 25.26 -3.08 19.66
C ILE A 421 25.44 -1.58 19.40
N LEU A 422 24.40 -0.84 19.03
CA LEU A 422 24.45 0.62 18.94
C LEU A 422 24.04 1.29 20.26
N ASP A 423 24.65 2.44 20.58
CA ASP A 423 24.31 3.26 21.77
C ASP A 423 23.00 4.06 21.64
N GLY A 424 22.38 4.05 20.45
CA GLY A 424 21.12 4.69 20.11
C GLY A 424 20.73 4.38 18.65
N PRO A 425 19.55 4.83 18.18
CA PRO A 425 19.16 4.67 16.78
C PRO A 425 20.18 5.34 15.84
N GLY A 426 20.78 4.57 14.93
CA GLY A 426 21.86 5.05 14.07
C GLY A 426 23.11 5.55 14.82
N GLY A 427 23.27 5.12 16.07
CA GLY A 427 24.34 5.53 16.98
C GLY A 427 25.68 4.88 16.70
N ASN A 428 26.61 4.97 17.67
CA ASN A 428 27.93 4.37 17.55
C ASN A 428 27.92 2.91 18.02
N PRO A 429 28.69 2.01 17.38
CA PRO A 429 28.91 0.67 17.89
C PRO A 429 29.61 0.71 19.26
N ILE A 430 28.99 0.07 20.24
CA ILE A 430 29.53 -0.19 21.57
C ILE A 430 29.53 -1.70 21.81
N LYS A 431 30.49 -2.19 22.61
CA LYS A 431 30.40 -3.56 23.08
C LYS A 431 29.17 -3.70 23.96
N ALA A 432 28.44 -4.79 23.82
CA ALA A 432 27.39 -5.13 24.74
C ALA A 432 28.02 -5.38 26.12
N VAL A 433 27.69 -4.53 27.09
CA VAL A 433 28.23 -4.62 28.45
C VAL A 433 27.18 -5.26 29.34
N VAL A 434 27.58 -6.29 30.10
CA VAL A 434 26.77 -6.78 31.23
C VAL A 434 26.76 -5.67 32.28
N ILE A 435 25.67 -4.89 32.33
CA ILE A 435 25.47 -3.94 33.43
C ILE A 435 25.09 -4.74 34.65
N ILE A 436 26.10 -5.07 35.43
CA ILE A 436 25.92 -5.68 36.74
C ILE A 436 25.21 -4.67 37.66
N GLN A 437 24.04 -5.02 38.19
CA GLN A 437 23.42 -4.26 39.29
C GLN A 437 24.36 -4.25 40.50
N GLU A 438 24.64 -3.07 41.07
CA GLU A 438 25.29 -2.98 42.38
C GLU A 438 24.36 -3.61 43.44
N VAL A 439 24.75 -4.77 43.96
CA VAL A 439 24.03 -5.42 45.05
C VAL A 439 24.55 -4.84 46.37
N SER A 440 23.75 -4.00 47.04
CA SER A 440 24.03 -3.59 48.42
C SER A 440 23.36 -4.56 49.41
N ALA A 441 24.15 -5.19 50.28
CA ALA A 441 23.66 -6.03 51.37
C ALA A 441 23.50 -5.22 52.66
N SER A 442 22.62 -5.66 53.57
CA SER A 442 22.50 -5.04 54.89
C SER A 442 23.83 -5.12 55.68
N PRO A 443 24.25 -4.06 56.39
CA PRO A 443 25.49 -4.08 57.17
C PRO A 443 25.49 -5.22 58.20
N VAL A 444 26.55 -6.02 58.22
CA VAL A 444 26.77 -7.04 59.25
C VAL A 444 27.61 -6.44 60.37
N PHE A 445 27.04 -6.31 61.56
CA PHE A 445 27.77 -5.84 62.74
C PHE A 445 28.58 -6.99 63.34
N ILE A 446 29.89 -6.80 63.46
CA ILE A 446 30.80 -7.72 64.13
C ILE A 446 31.39 -7.05 65.37
N THR A 447 31.51 -7.81 66.47
CA THR A 447 32.23 -7.37 67.68
C THR A 447 33.36 -8.36 67.92
N PRO A 448 34.57 -8.12 67.35
CA PRO A 448 35.67 -9.04 67.53
C PRO A 448 36.10 -9.06 69.00
N ALA A 449 36.25 -10.25 69.58
CA ALA A 449 37.02 -10.43 70.80
C ALA A 449 38.52 -10.31 70.44
N ASN A 450 39.33 -9.82 71.38
CA ASN A 450 40.74 -9.46 71.14
C ASN A 450 41.50 -10.54 70.34
N ASP A 451 42.08 -10.11 69.21
CA ASP A 451 42.94 -10.88 68.31
C ASP A 451 42.30 -12.06 67.54
N ASP A 452 40.97 -12.18 67.49
CA ASP A 452 40.31 -13.22 66.69
C ASP A 452 40.09 -12.81 65.21
N GLU A 453 40.47 -13.68 64.28
CA GLU A 453 40.07 -13.59 62.87
C GLU A 453 38.57 -13.91 62.72
N THR A 454 37.80 -13.06 62.03
CA THR A 454 36.39 -13.30 61.70
C THR A 454 36.20 -13.35 60.19
N SER A 455 35.51 -14.39 59.70
CA SER A 455 35.19 -14.57 58.28
C SER A 455 33.73 -14.24 58.00
N ILE A 456 33.48 -13.57 56.87
CA ILE A 456 32.13 -13.33 56.34
C ILE A 456 31.98 -14.14 55.06
N PHE A 457 30.88 -14.90 54.97
CA PHE A 457 30.53 -15.66 53.78
C PHE A 457 29.27 -15.04 53.15
N TYR A 458 29.32 -14.80 51.85
CA TYR A 458 28.17 -14.40 51.06
C TYR A 458 28.09 -15.28 49.81
N LYS A 459 26.87 -15.43 49.28
CA LYS A 459 26.59 -16.13 48.03
C LYS A 459 25.97 -15.12 47.07
N LEU A 460 26.46 -15.09 45.84
CA LEU A 460 25.83 -14.37 44.74
C LEU A 460 25.00 -15.38 43.95
N ASP A 461 23.75 -15.04 43.65
CA ASP A 461 22.88 -15.88 42.83
C ASP A 461 23.04 -15.58 41.33
N GLU A 462 23.72 -14.48 40.97
CA GLU A 462 24.11 -14.09 39.61
C GLU A 462 25.49 -13.40 39.60
N ALA A 463 26.07 -13.18 38.42
CA ALA A 463 27.39 -12.56 38.30
C ALA A 463 27.32 -11.07 38.70
N ALA A 464 28.05 -10.68 39.75
CA ALA A 464 28.06 -9.31 40.24
C ALA A 464 29.43 -8.78 40.70
N ASN A 465 29.59 -7.46 40.72
CA ASN A 465 30.70 -6.71 41.28
C ASN A 465 30.39 -6.46 42.75
N VAL A 466 31.29 -6.90 43.63
CA VAL A 466 31.10 -6.79 45.08
C VAL A 466 32.12 -5.82 45.65
N THR A 467 31.62 -4.74 46.26
CA THR A 467 32.43 -3.81 47.04
C THR A 467 32.16 -4.07 48.53
N ILE A 468 33.21 -4.38 49.29
CA ILE A 468 33.13 -4.58 50.74
C ILE A 468 33.68 -3.32 51.42
N GLU A 469 32.81 -2.60 52.12
CA GLU A 469 33.20 -1.41 52.89
C GLU A 469 33.15 -1.73 54.39
N ILE A 470 34.29 -1.55 55.06
CA ILE A 470 34.42 -1.79 56.50
C ILE A 470 34.42 -0.44 57.21
N TYR A 471 33.39 -0.22 58.02
CA TYR A 471 33.27 0.98 58.84
C TYR A 471 33.63 0.66 60.29
N LYS A 472 34.48 1.49 60.89
CA LYS A 472 34.67 1.50 62.34
C LYS A 472 33.60 2.40 62.93
N GLN A 473 32.71 1.83 63.75
CA GLN A 473 31.71 2.61 64.48
C GLN A 473 32.35 3.53 65.51
#